data_AF-A0A669PTV9-F1
#
_entry.id   AF-A0A669PTV9-F1
#
_cell.length_a   1.000
_cell.length_b   1.000
_cell.length_c   1.000
_cell.angle_alpha   90.00
_cell.angle_beta   90.00
_cell.angle_gamma   90.00
#
_symmetry.space_group_name_H-M   'P 1'
#
loop_
_entity.id
_entity.type
_entity.pdbx_description
1 polymer ?
#
loop_
_entity_poly.entity_id
_entity_poly.type
_entity_poly.pdbx_seq_one_letter_code
_entity_poly.pdbx_strand_id
1 'polypeptide(L)'
;MDETKPLKVRLTFCVLLVGISLLFAAVVTDHWAVLRTRAKDSNATCEAAHFGLWRLCTKRIHAQEQGAKETGCGPTSLPGAHNCSYFKHFTPGQSSEISEITTQKEYSISAAAIAIFSVGFAIIGTICVLFSFQKKRDYLLKPASMFYTFAGLCIIISVEVMRQSVKRMIDSKETIWMEYSYSWSFACACSAFVLLFIFGIVLLLIALPRFPQNPWETCMDAEPEH
;
A
#
# COMPACT_ATOMS: atom_id res chain seq x y z
N MET A 1 26.48 14.19 25.30
CA MET A 1 25.29 14.05 24.42
C MET A 1 25.61 14.66 23.06
N ASP A 2 25.67 13.86 22.00
CA ASP A 2 25.98 14.30 20.64
C ASP A 2 24.83 15.21 20.14
N GLU A 3 24.99 16.54 20.11
CA GLU A 3 23.90 17.51 19.82
C GLU A 3 23.18 17.23 18.48
N THR A 4 23.84 16.55 17.55
CA THR A 4 23.27 16.22 16.24
C THR A 4 22.32 15.01 16.25
N LYS A 5 22.38 14.13 17.27
CA LYS A 5 21.51 12.95 17.38
C LYS A 5 20.02 13.29 17.47
N PRO A 6 19.55 14.18 18.38
CA PRO A 6 18.12 14.50 18.47
C PRO A 6 17.58 15.14 17.19
N LEU A 7 18.39 15.94 16.49
CA LEU A 7 18.02 16.53 15.21
C LEU A 7 17.84 15.46 14.12
N LYS A 8 18.78 14.51 14.02
CA LYS A 8 18.70 13.39 13.07
C LYS A 8 17.49 12.50 13.32
N VAL A 9 17.19 12.20 14.58
CA VAL A 9 16.00 11.41 14.96
C VAL A 9 14.72 12.13 14.57
N ARG A 10 14.60 13.45 14.85
CA ARG A 10 13.42 14.25 14.47
C ARG A 10 13.24 14.33 12.96
N LEU A 11 14.30 14.57 12.20
CA LEU A 11 14.26 14.61 10.74
C LEU A 11 13.80 13.27 10.16
N THR A 12 14.39 12.17 10.64
CA THR A 12 14.02 10.81 10.24
C THR A 12 12.55 10.52 10.56
N PHE A 13 12.09 10.94 11.74
CA PHE A 13 10.68 10.79 12.13
C PHE A 13 9.73 11.61 11.24
N CYS A 14 10.08 12.84 10.85
CA CYS A 14 9.28 13.62 9.90
C CYS A 14 9.14 12.92 8.55
N VAL A 15 10.21 12.30 8.04
CA VAL A 15 10.14 11.52 6.79
C VAL A 15 9.30 10.26 6.95
N LEU A 16 9.42 9.56 8.09
CA LEU A 16 8.57 8.41 8.40
C LEU A 16 7.09 8.80 8.47
N LEU A 17 6.73 9.96 9.03
CA LEU A 17 5.35 10.45 9.02
C LEU A 17 4.79 10.62 7.61
N VAL A 18 5.59 11.13 6.67
CA VAL A 18 5.20 11.21 5.25
C VAL A 18 4.94 9.80 4.69
N GLY A 19 5.83 8.85 4.99
CA GLY A 19 5.64 7.43 4.61
C GLY A 19 4.37 6.82 5.18
N ILE A 20 4.01 7.13 6.43
CA ILE A 20 2.78 6.65 7.08
C ILE A 20 1.54 7.29 6.45
N SER A 21 1.58 8.59 6.13
CA SER A 21 0.47 9.25 5.43
C SER A 21 0.24 8.65 4.04
N LEU A 22 1.31 8.35 3.31
CA LEU A 22 1.23 7.67 2.02
C LEU A 22 0.70 6.23 2.17
N LEU A 23 1.16 5.48 3.17
CA LEU A 23 0.62 4.15 3.50
C LEU A 23 -0.89 4.22 3.74
N PHE A 24 -1.34 5.15 4.59
CA PHE A 24 -2.76 5.30 4.90
C PHE A 24 -3.57 5.71 3.68
N ALA A 25 -3.06 6.65 2.87
CA ALA A 25 -3.68 7.02 1.60
C ALA A 25 -3.81 5.81 0.68
N ALA A 26 -2.76 5.01 0.49
CA ALA A 26 -2.81 3.82 -0.35
C ALA A 26 -3.82 2.78 0.13
N VAL A 27 -3.91 2.53 1.44
CA VAL A 27 -4.84 1.53 2.01
C VAL A 27 -6.30 1.98 1.94
N VAL A 28 -6.58 3.27 2.11
CA VAL A 28 -7.95 3.82 2.08
C VAL A 28 -8.46 4.03 0.67
N THR A 29 -7.57 4.22 -0.31
CA THR A 29 -7.96 4.59 -1.67
C THR A 29 -8.14 3.37 -2.57
N ASP A 30 -9.20 3.39 -3.37
CA ASP A 30 -9.59 2.27 -4.22
C ASP A 30 -8.99 2.36 -5.65
N HIS A 31 -7.85 3.05 -5.82
CA HIS A 31 -7.22 3.32 -7.12
C HIS A 31 -5.85 2.63 -7.23
N TRP A 32 -5.81 1.30 -7.10
CA TRP A 32 -4.58 0.51 -7.26
C TRP A 32 -4.34 0.13 -8.71
N ALA A 33 -5.39 -0.38 -9.37
CA ALA A 33 -5.35 -0.73 -10.78
C ALA A 33 -6.63 -0.30 -11.48
N VAL A 34 -6.50 0.06 -12.76
CA VAL A 34 -7.61 0.33 -13.67
C VAL A 34 -7.57 -0.73 -14.76
N LEU A 35 -8.68 -1.43 -14.93
CA LEU A 35 -8.90 -2.34 -16.05
C LEU A 35 -9.95 -1.74 -16.97
N ARG A 36 -9.73 -1.86 -18.28
CA ARG A 36 -10.67 -1.40 -19.33
C ARG A 36 -11.09 -2.57 -20.20
N THR A 37 -12.39 -2.77 -20.38
CA THR A 37 -12.90 -3.67 -21.43
C THR A 37 -12.96 -2.95 -22.77
N ARG A 38 -12.78 -3.70 -23.87
CA ARG A 38 -13.15 -3.22 -25.20
C ARG A 38 -14.68 -3.21 -25.31
N ALA A 39 -15.23 -2.17 -25.94
CA ALA A 39 -16.65 -2.12 -26.29
C ALA A 39 -17.01 -3.32 -27.16
N LYS A 40 -18.03 -4.09 -26.75
CA LYS A 40 -18.57 -5.20 -27.54
C LYS A 40 -19.47 -4.60 -28.62
N ASP A 41 -19.25 -4.97 -29.88
CA ASP A 41 -19.91 -4.34 -31.03
C ASP A 41 -21.44 -4.33 -30.92
N SER A 42 -22.02 -3.24 -31.46
CA SER A 42 -23.42 -2.86 -31.65
C SER A 42 -24.14 -2.04 -30.57
N ASN A 43 -23.59 -1.85 -29.36
CA ASN A 43 -24.11 -0.87 -28.39
C ASN A 43 -22.94 -0.36 -27.55
N ALA A 44 -22.50 0.87 -27.83
CA ALA A 44 -21.23 1.41 -27.38
C ALA A 44 -21.21 1.68 -25.85
N THR A 45 -20.99 0.65 -25.03
CA THR A 45 -20.78 0.76 -23.59
C THR A 45 -19.39 0.24 -23.23
N CYS A 46 -18.57 1.11 -22.67
CA CYS A 46 -17.26 0.78 -22.13
C CYS A 46 -17.36 0.57 -20.62
N GLU A 47 -16.73 -0.48 -20.08
CA GLU A 47 -16.64 -0.69 -18.64
C GLU A 47 -15.20 -0.45 -18.17
N ALA A 48 -15.04 0.46 -17.21
CA ALA A 48 -13.78 0.67 -16.52
C ALA A 48 -13.94 0.18 -15.06
N ALA A 49 -13.09 -0.75 -14.65
CA ALA A 49 -13.06 -1.27 -13.28
C ALA A 49 -11.86 -0.69 -12.52
N HIS A 50 -12.12 -0.10 -11.36
CA HIS A 50 -11.12 0.35 -10.40
C HIS A 50 -11.00 -0.66 -9.27
N PHE A 51 -9.82 -1.26 -9.14
CA PHE A 51 -9.50 -2.17 -8.05
C PHE A 51 -8.95 -1.39 -6.86
N GLY A 52 -9.67 -1.50 -5.75
CA GLY A 52 -9.19 -1.15 -4.42
C GLY A 52 -8.87 -2.40 -3.61
N LEU A 53 -8.35 -2.15 -2.41
CA LEU A 53 -8.10 -3.22 -1.43
C LEU A 53 -9.42 -3.71 -0.80
N TRP A 54 -10.41 -2.83 -0.68
CA TRP A 54 -11.68 -3.09 0.01
C TRP A 54 -12.89 -3.12 -0.92
N ARG A 55 -12.85 -2.34 -2.01
CA ARG A 55 -13.96 -2.15 -2.92
C ARG A 55 -13.54 -2.37 -4.36
N LEU A 56 -14.49 -2.83 -5.17
CA LEU A 56 -14.39 -2.86 -6.61
C LEU A 56 -15.41 -1.86 -7.16
N CYS A 57 -14.93 -0.80 -7.82
CA CYS A 57 -15.79 0.20 -8.42
C CYS A 57 -15.79 0.04 -9.94
N THR A 58 -16.97 -0.24 -10.49
CA THR A 58 -17.18 -0.32 -11.93
C THR A 58 -17.86 0.96 -12.42
N LYS A 59 -17.31 1.55 -13.47
CA LYS A 59 -17.88 2.71 -14.15
C LYS A 59 -18.27 2.31 -15.56
N ARG A 60 -19.55 2.46 -15.89
CA ARG A 60 -20.06 2.28 -17.26
C ARG A 60 -20.05 3.62 -17.97
N ILE A 61 -19.32 3.71 -19.07
CA ILE A 61 -19.22 4.90 -19.92
C ILE A 61 -19.95 4.56 -21.23
N HIS A 62 -20.98 5.33 -21.56
CA HIS A 62 -21.60 5.25 -22.88
C HIS A 62 -20.67 5.94 -23.88
N ALA A 63 -20.23 5.23 -24.91
CA ALA A 63 -19.46 5.82 -25.99
C ALA A 63 -20.41 6.73 -26.79
N GLN A 64 -20.15 8.02 -26.74
CA GLN A 64 -20.80 8.98 -27.62
C GLN A 64 -20.08 8.95 -28.96
N GLU A 65 -20.84 8.69 -30.03
CA GLU A 65 -20.34 8.66 -31.41
C GLU A 65 -19.63 9.98 -31.75
N GLN A 66 -18.30 9.98 -31.69
CA GLN A 66 -17.49 10.99 -32.37
C GLN A 66 -16.49 10.25 -33.26
N GLY A 67 -16.75 10.36 -34.57
CA GLY A 67 -15.76 10.33 -35.65
C GLY A 67 -14.78 9.17 -35.65
N ALA A 68 -15.01 8.22 -36.56
CA ALA A 68 -14.09 7.17 -36.98
C ALA A 68 -12.59 7.58 -36.98
N LYS A 69 -11.84 7.32 -35.89
CA LYS A 69 -10.41 6.93 -35.93
C LYS A 69 -9.69 6.62 -34.60
N GLU A 70 -10.36 6.45 -33.47
CA GLU A 70 -9.68 5.99 -32.25
C GLU A 70 -10.40 4.79 -31.63
N THR A 71 -9.75 3.62 -31.66
CA THR A 71 -10.24 2.34 -31.09
C THR A 71 -10.18 2.31 -29.55
N GLY A 72 -10.38 3.45 -28.89
CA GLY A 72 -10.28 3.61 -27.45
C GLY A 72 -11.50 4.36 -26.90
N CYS A 73 -11.99 3.93 -25.74
CA CYS A 73 -13.00 4.69 -25.01
C CYS A 73 -12.40 6.03 -24.57
N GLY A 74 -13.14 7.13 -24.76
CA GLY A 74 -12.71 8.48 -24.39
C GLY A 74 -12.34 8.65 -22.90
N PRO A 75 -11.86 9.83 -22.49
CA PRO A 75 -11.30 10.06 -21.15
C PRO A 75 -12.27 9.69 -20.02
N THR A 76 -11.74 9.14 -18.93
CA THR A 76 -12.47 8.67 -17.73
C THR A 76 -13.32 9.75 -17.03
N SER A 77 -13.19 11.01 -17.45
CA SER A 77 -13.92 12.18 -16.97
C SER A 77 -15.37 12.26 -17.48
N LEU A 78 -15.80 11.42 -18.43
CA LEU A 78 -17.19 11.41 -18.90
C LEU A 78 -18.15 10.94 -17.80
N PRO A 79 -19.35 11.55 -17.65
CA PRO A 79 -20.36 11.11 -16.70
C PRO A 79 -20.88 9.72 -17.06
N GLY A 80 -20.96 8.82 -16.08
CA GLY A 80 -21.36 7.43 -16.28
C GLY A 80 -21.88 6.82 -14.99
N ALA A 81 -22.59 5.70 -15.08
CA ALA A 81 -23.12 5.02 -13.90
C ALA A 81 -21.97 4.44 -13.06
N HIS A 82 -21.87 4.87 -11.80
CA HIS A 82 -20.87 4.43 -10.83
C HIS A 82 -21.47 3.39 -9.90
N ASN A 83 -21.10 2.12 -10.09
CA ASN A 83 -21.49 1.03 -9.21
C ASN A 83 -20.27 0.53 -8.44
N CYS A 84 -20.19 0.92 -7.17
CA CYS A 84 -19.19 0.42 -6.24
C CYS A 84 -19.78 -0.71 -5.40
N SER A 85 -19.19 -1.90 -5.48
CA SER A 85 -19.53 -3.02 -4.63
C SER A 85 -18.35 -3.36 -3.73
N TYR A 86 -18.64 -3.62 -2.45
CA TYR A 86 -17.66 -4.27 -1.59
C TYR A 86 -17.57 -5.74 -1.97
N PHE A 87 -16.41 -6.37 -1.72
CA PHE A 87 -16.31 -7.82 -1.75
C PHE A 87 -17.31 -8.41 -0.73
N LYS A 88 -18.48 -8.86 -1.19
CA LYS A 88 -19.55 -9.39 -0.32
C LYS A 88 -19.02 -10.58 0.48
N HIS A 89 -19.09 -10.48 1.81
CA HIS A 89 -18.47 -11.45 2.70
C HIS A 89 -19.24 -12.77 2.77
N PHE A 90 -20.57 -12.78 2.92
CA PHE A 90 -21.39 -14.00 2.94
C PHE A 90 -22.85 -13.68 2.59
N THR A 91 -23.34 -14.10 1.42
CA THR A 91 -24.78 -14.32 1.19
C THR A 91 -24.91 -15.61 0.38
N PRO A 92 -25.24 -16.75 1.01
CA PRO A 92 -25.51 -17.99 0.28
C PRO A 92 -26.90 -17.85 -0.33
N GLY A 93 -27.02 -17.84 -1.66
CA GLY A 93 -28.36 -17.82 -2.26
C GLY A 93 -28.50 -17.47 -3.73
N GLN A 94 -27.45 -17.11 -4.47
CA GLN A 94 -27.60 -16.87 -5.91
C GLN A 94 -26.47 -17.51 -6.71
N SER A 95 -26.77 -18.72 -7.18
CA SER A 95 -25.98 -19.51 -8.11
C SER A 95 -26.15 -18.98 -9.54
N SER A 96 -25.06 -18.53 -10.14
CA SER A 96 -24.74 -18.77 -11.56
C SER A 96 -23.32 -18.29 -11.81
N GLU A 97 -22.45 -19.27 -12.13
CA GLU A 97 -21.18 -19.12 -12.85
C GLU A 97 -20.09 -18.25 -12.17
N ILE A 98 -18.90 -18.70 -11.77
CA ILE A 98 -18.06 -19.85 -12.10
C ILE A 98 -17.04 -19.97 -10.94
N SER A 99 -16.64 -21.20 -10.63
CA SER A 99 -15.73 -21.64 -9.56
C SER A 99 -14.31 -21.03 -9.57
N GLU A 100 -14.04 -19.94 -10.29
CA GLU A 100 -12.76 -19.22 -10.33
C GLU A 100 -12.76 -17.97 -9.42
N ILE A 101 -13.94 -17.39 -9.14
CA ILE A 101 -14.14 -16.17 -8.32
C ILE A 101 -13.82 -16.40 -6.83
N THR A 102 -13.88 -17.64 -6.35
CA THR A 102 -13.62 -18.01 -4.95
C THR A 102 -12.14 -17.89 -4.60
N THR A 103 -11.23 -18.37 -5.45
CA THR A 103 -9.78 -18.26 -5.23
C THR A 103 -9.27 -16.82 -5.38
N GLN A 104 -9.88 -16.03 -6.25
CA GLN A 104 -9.57 -14.61 -6.48
C GLN A 104 -9.89 -13.73 -5.27
N LYS A 105 -11.03 -13.99 -4.60
CA LYS A 105 -11.44 -13.30 -3.38
C LYS A 105 -10.48 -13.55 -2.22
N GLU A 106 -9.90 -14.74 -2.15
CA GLU A 106 -8.94 -15.11 -1.11
C GLU A 106 -7.65 -14.29 -1.21
N TYR A 107 -7.07 -14.10 -2.40
CA TYR A 107 -5.86 -13.28 -2.57
C TYR A 107 -6.08 -11.79 -2.24
N SER A 108 -7.21 -11.20 -2.66
CA SER A 108 -7.52 -9.81 -2.30
C SER A 108 -7.77 -9.64 -0.80
N ILE A 109 -8.40 -10.64 -0.15
CA ILE A 109 -8.58 -10.67 1.31
C ILE A 109 -7.22 -10.78 2.02
N SER A 110 -6.31 -11.64 1.52
CA SER A 110 -4.96 -11.75 2.07
C SER A 110 -4.20 -10.44 1.94
N ALA A 111 -4.28 -9.75 0.79
CA ALA A 111 -3.64 -8.45 0.59
C ALA A 111 -4.18 -7.40 1.59
N ALA A 112 -5.50 -7.36 1.80
CA ALA A 112 -6.14 -6.48 2.78
C ALA A 112 -5.70 -6.79 4.22
N ALA A 113 -5.68 -8.07 4.61
CA ALA A 113 -5.24 -8.48 5.94
C ALA A 113 -3.78 -8.08 6.22
N ILE A 114 -2.89 -8.29 5.25
CA ILE A 114 -1.47 -7.91 5.35
C ILE A 114 -1.31 -6.38 5.45
N ALA A 115 -2.12 -5.61 4.73
CA ALA A 115 -2.11 -4.15 4.83
C ALA A 115 -2.59 -3.66 6.20
N ILE A 116 -3.56 -4.34 6.83
CA ILE A 116 -3.98 -4.05 8.22
C ILE A 116 -2.81 -4.26 9.18
N PHE A 117 -2.08 -5.37 9.05
CA PHE A 117 -0.88 -5.60 9.86
C PHE A 117 0.18 -4.52 9.63
N SER A 118 0.39 -4.09 8.38
CA SER A 118 1.28 -2.98 8.05
C SER A 118 0.91 -1.69 8.78
N VAL A 119 -0.38 -1.31 8.77
CA VAL A 119 -0.87 -0.12 9.46
C VAL A 119 -0.75 -0.30 10.98
N GLY A 120 -1.06 -1.47 11.50
CA GLY A 120 -0.90 -1.81 12.92
C GLY A 120 0.54 -1.63 13.41
N PHE A 121 1.53 -2.14 12.67
CA PHE A 121 2.93 -1.94 13.01
C PHE A 121 3.36 -0.47 12.92
N ALA A 122 2.87 0.30 11.94
CA ALA A 122 3.13 1.73 11.86
C ALA A 122 2.55 2.50 13.06
N ILE A 123 1.36 2.13 13.55
CA ILE A 123 0.74 2.73 14.74
C ILE A 123 1.54 2.38 16.00
N ILE A 124 1.92 1.12 16.18
CA ILE A 124 2.75 0.72 17.33
C ILE A 124 4.12 1.44 17.28
N GLY A 125 4.74 1.53 16.11
CA GLY A 125 5.99 2.25 15.89
C GLY A 125 5.88 3.74 16.26
N THR A 126 4.80 4.41 15.86
CA THR A 126 4.57 5.83 16.23
C THR A 126 4.37 6.01 17.72
N ILE A 127 3.61 5.14 18.37
CA ILE A 127 3.45 5.14 19.83
C ILE A 127 4.81 5.00 20.54
N CYS A 128 5.66 4.06 20.09
CA CYS A 128 7.00 3.87 20.67
C CYS A 128 7.89 5.12 20.53
N VAL A 129 7.86 5.80 19.37
CA VAL A 129 8.62 7.05 19.17
C VAL A 129 8.08 8.18 20.05
N LEU A 130 6.76 8.35 20.14
CA LEU A 130 6.15 9.40 20.96
C LEU A 130 6.49 9.22 22.45
N PHE A 131 6.44 7.99 22.96
CA PHE A 131 6.85 7.69 24.33
C PHE A 131 8.35 7.91 24.56
N SER A 132 9.19 7.67 23.56
CA SER A 132 10.62 7.96 23.63
C SER A 132 10.87 9.44 23.90
N PHE A 133 10.19 10.33 23.19
CA PHE A 133 10.32 11.78 23.39
C PHE A 133 9.80 12.28 24.74
N GLN A 134 8.69 11.73 25.23
CA GLN A 134 8.10 12.18 26.51
C GLN A 134 8.97 11.86 27.73
N LYS A 135 9.59 10.67 27.77
CA LYS A 135 10.36 10.21 28.92
C LYS A 135 11.88 10.19 28.70
N LYS A 136 12.37 10.79 27.59
CA LYS A 136 13.77 10.71 27.13
C LYS A 136 14.32 9.27 27.13
N ARG A 137 13.48 8.33 26.68
CA ARG A 137 13.78 6.89 26.68
C ARG A 137 14.30 6.48 25.31
N ASP A 138 15.59 6.70 25.08
CA ASP A 138 16.21 6.44 23.76
C ASP A 138 16.20 4.94 23.40
N TYR A 139 16.13 4.05 24.39
CA TYR A 139 16.03 2.61 24.17
C TYR A 139 14.74 2.18 23.44
N LEU A 140 13.67 2.99 23.49
CA LEU A 140 12.41 2.71 22.78
C LEU A 140 12.49 2.98 21.27
N LEU A 141 13.52 3.69 20.80
CA LEU A 141 13.73 3.94 19.37
C LEU A 141 14.10 2.66 18.60
N LYS A 142 14.78 1.71 19.27
CA LYS A 142 15.16 0.42 18.68
C LYS A 142 13.93 -0.41 18.26
N PRO A 143 12.98 -0.77 19.15
CA PRO A 143 11.78 -1.50 18.74
C PRO A 143 10.90 -0.69 17.78
N ALA A 144 10.84 0.64 17.92
CA ALA A 144 10.09 1.49 17.00
C ALA A 144 10.59 1.36 15.55
N SER A 145 11.92 1.41 15.37
CA SER A 145 12.55 1.25 14.05
C SER A 145 12.25 -0.13 13.43
N MET A 146 12.27 -1.19 14.23
CA MET A 146 11.90 -2.54 13.76
C MET A 146 10.45 -2.58 13.27
N PHE A 147 9.50 -2.03 14.02
CA PHE A 147 8.10 -1.99 13.58
C PHE A 147 7.91 -1.21 12.28
N TYR A 148 8.63 -0.11 12.05
CA TYR A 148 8.56 0.59 10.76
C TYR A 148 9.13 -0.24 9.60
N THR A 149 10.24 -0.96 9.81
CA THR A 149 10.79 -1.84 8.77
C THR A 149 9.83 -3.00 8.45
N PHE A 150 9.21 -3.61 9.46
CA PHE A 150 8.18 -4.64 9.27
C PHE A 150 6.94 -4.09 8.58
N ALA A 151 6.49 -2.89 8.94
CA ALA A 151 5.40 -2.21 8.22
C ALA A 151 5.74 -2.05 6.73
N GLY A 152 6.96 -1.59 6.41
CA GLY A 152 7.47 -1.54 5.04
C GLY A 152 7.39 -2.90 4.32
N LEU A 153 7.89 -3.96 4.96
CA LEU A 153 7.85 -5.31 4.38
C LEU A 153 6.42 -5.83 4.17
N CYS A 154 5.50 -5.55 5.08
CA CYS A 154 4.10 -5.93 4.93
C CYS A 154 3.45 -5.22 3.74
N ILE A 155 3.68 -3.92 3.54
CA ILE A 155 3.05 -3.21 2.42
C ILE A 155 3.57 -3.70 1.06
N ILE A 156 4.86 -4.04 0.91
CA ILE A 156 5.36 -4.60 -0.35
C ILE A 156 4.82 -6.00 -0.62
N ILE A 157 4.64 -6.83 0.41
CA ILE A 157 3.99 -8.13 0.25
C ILE A 157 2.53 -7.93 -0.18
N SER A 158 1.80 -6.98 0.41
CA SER A 158 0.43 -6.65 -0.01
C SER A 158 0.38 -6.20 -1.47
N VAL A 159 1.34 -5.38 -1.91
CA VAL A 159 1.50 -4.95 -3.32
C VAL A 159 1.73 -6.14 -4.25
N GLU A 160 2.61 -7.09 -3.90
CA GLU A 160 2.86 -8.27 -4.72
C GLU A 160 1.65 -9.21 -4.79
N VAL A 161 0.94 -9.40 -3.67
CA VAL A 161 -0.30 -10.19 -3.65
C VAL A 161 -1.36 -9.53 -4.54
N MET A 162 -1.49 -8.20 -4.50
CA MET A 162 -2.39 -7.46 -5.38
C MET A 162 -1.95 -7.55 -6.85
N ARG A 163 -0.65 -7.51 -7.13
CA ARG A 163 -0.12 -7.69 -8.49
C ARG A 163 -0.44 -9.07 -9.03
N GLN A 164 -0.30 -10.11 -8.21
CA GLN A 164 -0.63 -11.49 -8.60
C GLN A 164 -2.13 -11.68 -8.80
N SER A 165 -2.99 -11.06 -7.98
CA SER A 165 -4.44 -11.14 -8.15
C SER A 165 -4.90 -10.52 -9.46
N VAL A 166 -4.34 -9.37 -9.85
CA VAL A 166 -4.61 -8.72 -11.14
C VAL A 166 -4.04 -9.53 -12.31
N LYS A 167 -2.83 -10.08 -12.19
CA LYS A 167 -2.22 -10.88 -13.27
C LYS A 167 -3.05 -12.13 -13.59
N ARG A 168 -3.51 -12.86 -12.56
CA ARG A 168 -4.37 -14.04 -12.75
C ARG A 168 -5.73 -13.68 -13.38
N MET A 169 -6.26 -12.50 -13.07
CA MET A 169 -7.51 -12.02 -13.64
C MET A 169 -7.42 -11.77 -15.15
N ILE A 170 -6.29 -11.23 -15.62
CA ILE A 170 -6.06 -10.98 -17.05
C ILE A 170 -5.86 -12.29 -17.83
N ASP A 171 -5.27 -13.31 -17.19
CA ASP A 171 -4.97 -14.60 -17.83
C ASP A 171 -6.20 -15.52 -17.95
N SER A 172 -7.30 -15.23 -17.25
CA SER A 172 -8.54 -16.02 -17.35
C SER A 172 -9.23 -15.79 -18.70
N LYS A 173 -9.44 -16.90 -19.43
CA LYS A 173 -9.95 -16.97 -20.81
C LYS A 173 -11.34 -16.39 -21.03
N GLU A 174 -12.09 -16.09 -19.97
CA GLU A 174 -13.46 -15.56 -20.08
C GLU A 174 -13.52 -14.03 -20.17
N THR A 175 -12.40 -13.33 -20.02
CA THR A 175 -12.43 -11.88 -19.85
C THR A 175 -11.61 -11.11 -20.90
N ILE A 176 -12.30 -10.24 -21.65
CA ILE A 176 -11.76 -9.47 -22.78
C ILE A 176 -11.03 -8.19 -22.29
N TRP A 177 -10.31 -8.26 -21.17
CA TRP A 177 -9.57 -7.10 -20.62
C TRP A 177 -8.20 -6.99 -21.31
N MET A 178 -7.99 -5.98 -22.16
CA MET A 178 -6.72 -5.82 -22.89
C MET A 178 -5.80 -4.72 -22.36
N GLU A 179 -6.31 -3.76 -21.57
CA GLU A 179 -5.49 -2.67 -21.03
C GLU A 179 -5.58 -2.64 -19.50
N TYR A 180 -4.43 -2.85 -18.86
CA TYR A 180 -4.23 -2.66 -17.42
C TYR A 180 -3.29 -1.48 -17.20
N SER A 181 -3.67 -0.57 -16.31
CA SER A 181 -2.81 0.54 -15.89
C SER A 181 -2.80 0.65 -14.37
N TYR A 182 -1.61 0.70 -13.77
CA TYR A 182 -1.47 1.01 -12.35
C TYR A 182 -1.89 2.45 -12.10
N SER A 183 -2.59 2.66 -10.98
CA SER A 183 -3.07 3.97 -10.57
C SER A 183 -2.21 4.54 -9.43
N TRP A 184 -2.53 5.76 -9.00
CA TRP A 184 -1.73 6.53 -8.06
C TRP A 184 -1.60 5.87 -6.68
N SER A 185 -2.57 5.07 -6.22
CA SER A 185 -2.48 4.36 -4.93
C SER A 185 -1.38 3.30 -4.94
N PHE A 186 -1.13 2.68 -6.09
CA PHE A 186 -0.03 1.72 -6.25
C PHE A 186 1.32 2.42 -6.10
N ALA A 187 1.51 3.55 -6.79
CA ALA A 187 2.72 4.36 -6.65
C ALA A 187 2.90 4.87 -5.21
N CYS A 188 1.80 5.25 -4.57
CA CYS A 188 1.75 5.65 -3.17
C CYS A 188 2.23 4.52 -2.24
N ALA A 189 1.73 3.29 -2.43
CA ALA A 189 2.16 2.12 -1.66
C ALA A 189 3.66 1.79 -1.86
N CYS A 190 4.16 1.84 -3.10
CA CYS A 190 5.58 1.63 -3.39
C CYS A 190 6.46 2.73 -2.76
N SER A 191 6.03 3.99 -2.82
CA SER A 191 6.75 5.09 -2.17
C SER A 191 6.74 4.96 -0.64
N ALA A 192 5.62 4.55 -0.05
CA ALA A 192 5.50 4.28 1.38
C ALA A 192 6.43 3.13 1.79
N PHE A 193 6.53 2.07 0.99
CA PHE A 193 7.50 0.99 1.21
C PHE A 193 8.94 1.52 1.29
N VAL A 194 9.39 2.25 0.28
CA VAL A 194 10.76 2.76 0.23
C VAL A 194 11.04 3.67 1.43
N LEU A 195 10.11 4.57 1.77
CA LEU A 195 10.26 5.47 2.90
C LEU A 195 10.30 4.72 4.23
N LEU A 196 9.34 3.83 4.50
CA LEU A 196 9.27 3.11 5.77
C LEU A 196 10.43 2.13 5.95
N PHE A 197 10.85 1.46 4.88
CA PHE A 197 11.94 0.49 4.92
C PHE A 197 13.31 1.16 5.12
N ILE A 198 13.66 2.11 4.24
CA ILE A 198 14.96 2.77 4.29
C ILE A 198 15.08 3.63 5.55
N PHE A 199 14.08 4.48 5.84
CA PHE A 199 14.15 5.34 7.03
C PHE A 199 13.93 4.56 8.33
N GLY A 200 13.28 3.39 8.29
CA GLY A 200 13.26 2.45 9.41
C GLY A 200 14.66 1.92 9.74
N ILE A 201 15.43 1.48 8.73
CA ILE A 201 16.83 1.04 8.91
C ILE A 201 17.72 2.21 9.35
N VAL A 202 17.57 3.37 8.73
CA VAL A 202 18.34 4.58 9.13
C VAL A 202 18.04 4.95 10.59
N LEU A 203 16.77 4.89 11.02
CA LEU A 203 16.41 5.13 12.41
C LEU A 203 17.05 4.10 13.36
N LEU A 204 17.11 2.82 12.96
CA LEU A 204 17.79 1.77 13.72
C LEU A 204 19.29 2.07 13.86
N LEU A 205 19.97 2.46 12.78
CA LEU A 205 21.39 2.82 12.80
C LEU A 205 21.66 4.07 13.65
N ILE A 206 20.73 5.02 13.70
CA ILE A 206 20.84 6.20 14.57
C ILE A 206 20.58 5.83 16.04
N ALA A 207 19.68 4.87 16.30
CA ALA A 207 19.33 4.40 17.64
C ALA A 207 20.36 3.44 18.23
N LEU A 208 21.17 2.77 17.38
CA LEU A 208 22.28 1.95 17.81
C LEU A 208 23.47 2.83 18.23
N PRO A 209 24.19 2.44 19.30
CA PRO A 209 25.46 3.05 19.62
C PRO A 209 26.43 2.86 18.45
N ARG A 210 27.34 3.82 18.25
CA ARG A 210 28.34 3.73 17.18
C ARG A 210 29.19 2.48 17.40
N PHE A 211 29.63 1.88 16.29
CA PHE A 211 30.60 0.81 16.36
C PHE A 211 31.85 1.27 17.13
N PRO A 212 32.37 0.45 18.05
CA PRO A 212 33.57 0.76 18.78
C PRO A 212 34.72 0.92 17.79
N GLN A 213 35.37 2.08 17.81
CA GLN A 213 36.54 2.37 16.99
C GLN A 213 37.82 1.97 17.71
N ASN A 214 37.76 1.92 19.04
CA ASN A 214 38.88 1.61 19.90
C ASN A 214 38.69 0.26 20.60
N PRO A 215 39.76 -0.49 20.88
CA PRO A 215 39.68 -1.83 21.47
C PRO A 215 39.16 -1.86 22.92
N TRP A 216 39.08 -0.72 23.61
CA TRP A 216 38.52 -0.60 24.96
C TRP A 216 37.05 -0.12 24.98
N GLU A 217 36.48 0.23 23.83
CA GLU A 217 35.06 0.59 23.72
C GLU A 217 34.22 -0.70 23.59
N THR A 218 33.20 -0.86 24.43
CA THR A 218 32.17 -1.87 24.22
C THR A 218 30.89 -1.23 23.67
N CYS A 219 30.17 -1.97 22.81
CA CYS A 219 28.92 -1.52 22.19
C CYS A 219 27.82 -1.10 23.18
N MET A 220 27.98 -1.38 24.47
CA MET A 220 27.03 -1.04 25.52
C MET A 220 27.79 -0.56 26.76
N ASP A 221 28.84 0.24 26.56
CA ASP A 221 29.53 0.89 27.67
C ASP A 221 28.55 1.76 28.46
N ALA A 222 28.58 1.59 29.78
CA ALA A 222 27.88 2.46 30.70
C ALA A 222 28.42 3.89 30.51
N GLU A 223 27.50 4.85 30.34
CA GLU A 223 27.87 6.26 30.31
C GLU A 223 28.61 6.58 31.63
N PRO A 224 29.80 7.22 31.59
CA PRO A 224 30.52 7.55 32.80
C PRO A 224 29.67 8.52 33.63
N GLU A 225 29.37 8.12 34.86
CA GLU A 225 28.74 8.97 35.88
C GLU A 225 29.63 10.21 36.05
N HIS A 226 29.13 11.39 35.69
CA HIS A 226 29.72 12.70 35.98
C HIS A 226 28.68 13.56 36.69
#